data_AF-A0A1Q6LQX4-F1
#
_entry.id   AF-A0A1Q6LQX4-F1
#
_cell.length_a   1.000
_cell.length_b   1.000
_cell.length_c   1.000
_cell.angle_alpha   90.00
_cell.angle_beta   90.00
_cell.angle_gamma   90.00
#
_symmetry.space_group_name_H-M   'P 1'
#
loop_
_entity.id
_entity.type
_entity.pdbx_description
1 polymer ?
#
loop_
_entity_poly.entity_id
_entity_poly.type
_entity_poly.pdbx_seq_one_letter_code
_entity_poly.pdbx_strand_id
1 'polypeptide(L)'
;MLKKKMFRDIKQNLSQFITIFLMVLIGVMVYVGIEAYMDGMTSIQDLNVMGNLSDKDLDKIKSLDNVKDAEKKLVVNAIDKDDKDKTYLLSFIDSNNISKFHIMDGEKFDVNKKGAWVDNFYAEKNNLKVGDTIKIKYDTFSLEEKILGLINVPDHIYDVKDESELVPNRENFGFVYT
;
A
#
# COMPACT_ATOMS: atom_id res chain seq x y z
N MET A 1 -32.12 -21.83 -35.52
CA MET A 1 -32.10 -23.23 -35.04
C MET A 1 -30.83 -23.61 -34.26
N LEU A 2 -29.64 -23.11 -34.63
CA LEU A 2 -28.36 -23.50 -34.02
C LEU A 2 -28.23 -23.18 -32.52
N LYS A 3 -28.57 -21.96 -32.08
CA LYS A 3 -28.50 -21.57 -30.65
C LYS A 3 -29.40 -22.44 -29.75
N LYS A 4 -30.63 -22.76 -30.20
CA LYS A 4 -31.55 -23.65 -29.47
C LYS A 4 -31.01 -25.08 -29.37
N LYS A 5 -30.34 -25.56 -30.42
CA LYS A 5 -29.65 -26.86 -30.40
C LYS A 5 -28.52 -26.86 -29.37
N MET A 6 -27.65 -25.85 -29.41
CA MET A 6 -26.54 -25.68 -28.46
C MET A 6 -27.00 -25.73 -27.00
N PHE A 7 -28.03 -24.98 -26.61
CA PHE A 7 -28.55 -25.01 -25.23
C PHE A 7 -29.13 -26.38 -24.83
N ARG A 8 -29.76 -27.08 -25.78
CA ARG A 8 -30.26 -28.43 -25.53
C ARG A 8 -29.11 -29.41 -25.32
N ASP A 9 -28.04 -29.29 -26.11
CA ASP A 9 -26.86 -30.15 -26.03
C ASP A 9 -26.09 -29.91 -24.70
N ILE A 10 -25.99 -28.64 -24.25
CA ILE A 10 -25.47 -28.28 -22.92
C ILE A 10 -26.31 -28.90 -21.81
N LYS A 11 -27.65 -28.78 -21.90
CA LYS A 11 -28.56 -29.33 -20.89
C LYS A 11 -28.47 -30.86 -20.81
N GLN A 12 -28.27 -31.54 -21.94
CA GLN A 12 -28.12 -32.99 -21.99
C GLN A 12 -26.80 -33.47 -21.38
N ASN A 13 -25.73 -32.68 -21.48
CA ASN A 13 -24.40 -33.02 -20.97
C ASN A 13 -23.96 -32.08 -19.83
N LEU A 14 -24.91 -31.68 -18.99
CA LEU A 14 -24.73 -30.56 -18.06
C LEU A 14 -23.55 -30.74 -17.11
N SER A 15 -23.35 -31.95 -16.57
CA SER A 15 -22.25 -32.24 -15.65
C SER A 15 -20.87 -32.06 -16.31
N GLN A 16 -20.69 -32.61 -17.52
CA GLN A 16 -19.45 -32.48 -18.28
C GLN A 16 -19.21 -31.03 -18.70
N PHE A 17 -20.26 -30.32 -19.14
CA PHE A 17 -20.17 -28.92 -19.49
C PHE A 17 -19.74 -28.07 -18.29
N ILE A 18 -20.33 -28.27 -17.11
CA ILE A 18 -19.95 -27.57 -15.88
C ILE A 18 -18.49 -27.85 -15.53
N THR A 19 -18.03 -29.10 -15.61
CA THR A 19 -16.62 -29.43 -15.33
C THR A 19 -15.65 -28.68 -16.25
N ILE A 20 -15.90 -28.71 -17.56
CA ILE A 20 -15.07 -27.99 -18.54
C ILE A 20 -15.15 -26.48 -18.31
N PHE A 21 -16.35 -25.96 -18.07
CA PHE A 21 -16.57 -24.54 -17.78
C PHE A 21 -15.81 -24.10 -16.53
N LEU A 22 -15.85 -24.87 -15.43
CA LEU A 22 -15.12 -24.54 -14.20
C LEU A 22 -13.60 -24.59 -14.41
N MET A 23 -13.08 -25.57 -15.15
CA MET A 23 -11.66 -25.62 -15.49
C MET A 23 -11.20 -24.37 -16.25
N VAL A 24 -11.97 -23.97 -17.27
CA VAL A 24 -11.68 -22.75 -18.06
C VAL A 24 -11.85 -21.50 -17.21
N LEU A 25 -12.92 -21.42 -16.40
CA LEU A 25 -13.23 -20.29 -15.55
C LEU A 25 -12.10 -20.03 -14.55
N ILE A 26 -11.60 -21.08 -13.88
CA ILE A 26 -10.49 -20.95 -12.93
C ILE A 26 -9.23 -20.43 -13.65
N GLY A 27 -8.91 -20.98 -14.83
CA GLY A 27 -7.77 -20.53 -15.62
C GLY A 27 -7.87 -19.05 -16.02
N VAL A 28 -9.05 -18.62 -16.49
CA VAL A 28 -9.30 -17.23 -16.87
C VAL A 28 -9.29 -16.31 -15.64
N MET A 29 -9.88 -16.71 -14.52
CA MET A 29 -9.87 -15.91 -13.29
C MET A 29 -8.44 -15.67 -12.78
N VAL A 30 -7.59 -16.70 -12.80
CA VAL A 30 -6.18 -16.55 -12.41
C VAL A 30 -5.44 -15.61 -13.36
N TYR A 31 -5.62 -15.79 -14.68
CA TYR A 31 -4.97 -14.93 -15.68
C TYR A 31 -5.38 -13.46 -15.54
N VAL A 32 -6.69 -13.19 -15.51
CA VAL A 32 -7.23 -11.83 -15.36
C VAL A 32 -6.83 -11.22 -14.02
N GLY A 33 -6.78 -12.02 -12.94
CA GLY A 33 -6.35 -11.55 -11.64
C GLY A 33 -4.88 -11.10 -11.61
N ILE A 34 -3.98 -11.86 -12.24
CA ILE A 34 -2.57 -11.50 -12.34
C ILE A 34 -2.39 -10.26 -13.24
N GLU A 35 -3.06 -10.22 -14.39
CA GLU A 35 -2.97 -9.10 -15.33
C GLU A 35 -3.46 -7.79 -14.69
N ALA A 36 -4.61 -7.82 -14.00
CA ALA A 36 -5.13 -6.66 -13.28
C ALA A 36 -4.19 -6.19 -12.15
N TYR A 37 -3.53 -7.13 -11.47
CA TYR A 37 -2.52 -6.79 -10.47
C TYR A 37 -1.29 -6.13 -11.10
N MET A 38 -0.76 -6.69 -12.19
CA MET A 38 0.40 -6.12 -12.90
C MET A 38 0.11 -4.74 -13.49
N ASP A 39 -1.06 -4.54 -14.09
CA ASP A 39 -1.51 -3.24 -14.60
C ASP A 39 -1.73 -2.22 -13.47
N GLY A 40 -2.17 -2.70 -12.30
CA GLY A 40 -2.32 -1.88 -11.10
C GLY A 40 -1.00 -1.42 -10.50
N MET A 41 0.08 -2.20 -10.65
CA MET A 41 1.43 -1.87 -10.18
C MET A 41 2.17 -0.94 -11.14
N THR A 42 1.56 0.17 -11.52
CA THR A 42 2.21 1.22 -12.32
C THR A 42 2.68 2.36 -11.43
N SER A 43 3.87 2.92 -11.70
CA SER A 43 4.46 4.07 -10.99
C SER A 43 4.97 3.81 -9.55
N ILE A 44 5.37 2.58 -9.25
CA ILE A 44 6.16 2.23 -8.06
C ILE A 44 7.66 2.48 -8.27
N GLN A 45 8.45 2.52 -7.20
CA GLN A 45 9.91 2.55 -7.32
C GLN A 45 10.46 1.24 -7.91
N ASP A 46 11.36 1.36 -8.89
CA ASP A 46 12.03 0.21 -9.50
C ASP A 46 13.19 -0.31 -8.63
N LEU A 47 13.84 0.56 -7.86
CA LEU A 47 15.04 0.23 -7.09
C LEU A 47 15.11 1.03 -5.78
N ASN A 48 15.55 0.35 -4.72
CA ASN A 48 15.85 0.96 -3.43
C ASN A 48 17.36 1.00 -3.22
N VAL A 49 17.89 2.18 -2.89
CA VAL A 49 19.28 2.36 -2.43
C VAL A 49 19.25 2.53 -0.92
N MET A 50 19.99 1.67 -0.21
CA MET A 50 20.04 1.68 1.26
C MET A 50 21.41 2.13 1.76
N GLY A 51 21.43 2.96 2.79
CA GLY A 51 22.65 3.44 3.43
C GLY A 51 22.45 4.79 4.11
N ASN A 52 23.54 5.36 4.62
CA ASN A 52 23.55 6.74 5.09
C ASN A 52 23.73 7.67 3.89
N LEU A 53 22.61 8.11 3.32
CA LEU A 53 22.57 8.90 2.08
C LEU A 53 22.43 10.39 2.39
N SER A 54 23.28 11.19 1.78
CA SER A 54 23.22 12.64 1.83
C SER A 54 22.44 13.24 0.65
N ASP A 55 22.12 14.53 0.72
CA ASP A 55 21.50 15.24 -0.41
C ASP A 55 22.40 15.21 -1.67
N LYS A 56 23.73 15.18 -1.49
CA LYS A 56 24.67 15.05 -2.62
C LYS A 56 24.56 13.69 -3.31
N ASP A 57 24.26 12.64 -2.57
CA ASP A 57 24.07 11.30 -3.13
C ASP A 57 22.77 11.25 -3.93
N LEU A 58 21.71 11.90 -3.42
CA LEU A 58 20.45 12.05 -4.15
C LEU A 58 20.65 12.79 -5.48
N ASP A 59 21.34 13.94 -5.46
CA ASP A 59 21.64 14.72 -6.67
C ASP A 59 22.45 13.91 -7.68
N LYS A 60 23.44 13.16 -7.19
CA LYS A 60 24.25 12.27 -8.04
C LYS A 60 23.40 11.18 -8.68
N ILE A 61 22.49 10.55 -7.93
CA ILE A 61 21.57 9.53 -8.46
C ILE A 61 20.64 10.14 -9.52
N LYS A 62 20.06 11.31 -9.25
CA LYS A 62 19.19 12.02 -10.22
C LYS A 62 19.92 12.44 -11.50
N SER A 63 21.24 12.62 -11.45
CA SER A 63 22.04 13.00 -12.61
C SER A 63 22.37 11.85 -13.58
N LEU A 64 22.04 10.60 -13.24
CA LEU A 64 22.30 9.45 -14.10
C LEU A 64 21.30 9.40 -15.27
N ASP A 65 21.78 9.14 -16.48
CA ASP A 65 20.98 9.21 -17.73
C ASP A 65 19.69 8.38 -17.73
N ASN A 66 19.64 7.28 -16.98
CA ASN A 66 18.49 6.37 -16.92
C ASN A 66 17.63 6.53 -15.66
N VAL A 67 17.88 7.56 -14.85
CA VAL A 67 17.10 7.85 -13.63
C VAL A 67 16.12 8.97 -13.94
N LYS A 68 14.82 8.65 -13.92
CA LYS A 68 13.75 9.64 -14.15
C LYS A 68 13.51 10.53 -12.94
N ASP A 69 13.51 9.95 -11.74
CA ASP A 69 13.40 10.66 -10.47
C ASP A 69 13.98 9.78 -9.34
N ALA A 70 14.26 10.40 -8.20
CA ALA A 70 14.67 9.72 -6.98
C ALA A 70 14.17 10.50 -5.76
N GLU A 71 13.76 9.81 -4.71
CA GLU A 71 13.26 10.44 -3.48
C GLU A 71 13.93 9.79 -2.27
N LYS A 72 14.18 10.59 -1.23
CA LYS A 72 14.65 10.08 0.05
C LYS A 72 13.45 9.67 0.90
N LYS A 73 13.57 8.53 1.56
CA LYS A 73 12.60 8.02 2.52
C LYS A 73 13.38 7.47 3.72
N LEU A 74 13.08 7.97 4.91
CA LEU A 74 13.55 7.36 6.16
C LEU A 74 12.39 6.56 6.74
N VAL A 75 12.63 5.28 7.03
CA VAL A 75 11.62 4.39 7.61
C VAL A 75 12.10 3.86 8.95
N VAL A 76 11.25 3.97 9.97
CA VAL A 76 11.52 3.45 11.31
C VAL A 76 10.29 2.74 11.87
N ASN A 77 10.52 1.69 12.65
CA ASN A 77 9.45 1.06 13.43
C ASN A 77 9.23 1.85 14.72
N ALA A 78 8.02 2.35 14.89
CA ALA A 78 7.58 3.09 16.08
C ALA A 78 6.38 2.37 16.72
N ILE A 79 6.01 2.75 17.93
CA ILE A 79 4.84 2.22 18.64
C ILE A 79 3.86 3.34 18.95
N ASP A 80 2.60 2.99 19.23
CA ASP A 80 1.68 3.95 19.82
C ASP A 80 2.15 4.32 21.23
N LYS A 81 2.00 5.61 21.56
CA LYS A 81 2.44 6.17 22.84
C LYS A 81 1.62 5.64 24.01
N ASP A 82 0.33 5.43 23.80
CA ASP A 82 -0.65 5.01 24.79
C ASP A 82 -0.89 3.48 24.74
N ASP A 83 -0.63 2.83 23.60
CA ASP A 83 -0.82 1.39 23.39
C ASP A 83 0.41 0.70 22.77
N LYS A 84 1.15 -0.07 23.58
CA LYS A 84 2.38 -0.74 23.12
C LYS A 84 2.16 -1.90 22.17
N ASP A 85 0.93 -2.41 22.09
CA ASP A 85 0.61 -3.52 21.17
C ASP A 85 0.46 -3.00 19.73
N LYS A 86 0.20 -1.69 19.58
CA LYS A 86 0.10 -1.01 18.29
C LYS A 86 1.45 -0.51 17.80
N THR A 87 1.76 -0.84 16.56
CA THR A 87 3.05 -0.56 15.90
C THR A 87 2.81 0.19 14.61
N TYR A 88 3.72 1.10 14.30
CA TYR A 88 3.70 1.93 13.10
C TYR A 88 4.97 1.74 12.31
N LEU A 89 4.82 1.56 11.00
CA LEU A 89 5.89 1.83 10.06
C LEU A 89 5.89 3.34 9.76
N LEU A 90 6.72 4.09 10.47
CA LEU A 90 6.81 5.54 10.34
C LEU A 90 7.78 5.92 9.22
N SER A 91 7.27 6.61 8.21
CA SER A 91 8.03 7.06 7.04
C SER A 91 8.12 8.59 7.01
N PHE A 92 9.32 9.12 6.85
CA PHE A 92 9.57 10.53 6.60
C PHE A 92 10.00 10.72 5.16
N ILE A 93 9.32 11.61 4.44
CA ILE A 93 9.59 11.88 3.02
C ILE A 93 9.70 13.38 2.75
N ASP A 94 10.60 13.75 1.84
CA ASP A 94 10.78 15.14 1.41
C ASP A 94 9.87 15.52 0.21
N SER A 95 9.40 14.51 -0.52
CA SER A 95 8.53 14.66 -1.69
C SER A 95 7.74 13.38 -1.96
N ASN A 96 6.69 13.49 -2.80
CA ASN A 96 5.75 12.40 -3.06
C ASN A 96 5.44 12.32 -4.57
N ASN A 97 6.49 12.13 -5.37
CA ASN A 97 6.42 12.00 -6.82
C ASN A 97 6.46 10.55 -7.27
N ILE A 98 7.13 9.67 -6.51
CA ILE A 98 7.23 8.22 -6.72
C ILE A 98 6.30 7.53 -5.73
N SER A 99 5.58 6.48 -6.14
CA SER A 99 4.62 5.77 -5.28
C SER A 99 3.61 6.71 -4.61
N LYS A 100 2.98 7.56 -5.44
CA LYS A 100 2.11 8.63 -4.98
C LYS A 100 0.99 8.14 -4.07
N PHE A 101 0.69 8.92 -3.05
CA PHE A 101 -0.45 8.64 -2.18
C PHE A 101 -1.76 8.71 -2.97
N HIS A 102 -2.56 7.66 -2.84
CA HIS A 102 -3.97 7.68 -3.17
C HIS A 102 -4.74 8.19 -1.95
N ILE A 103 -5.22 9.44 -2.01
CA ILE A 103 -5.95 10.08 -0.92
C ILE A 103 -7.36 9.50 -0.85
N MET A 104 -7.68 8.85 0.27
CA MET A 104 -9.01 8.33 0.57
C MET A 104 -9.86 9.40 1.25
N ASP A 105 -9.27 10.17 2.17
CA ASP A 105 -9.90 11.31 2.84
C ASP A 105 -8.83 12.35 3.25
N GLY A 106 -9.24 13.61 3.39
CA GLY A 106 -8.38 14.71 3.83
C GLY A 106 -7.57 15.36 2.70
N GLU A 107 -6.37 15.84 3.04
CA GLU A 107 -5.56 16.70 2.19
C GLU A 107 -4.44 15.95 1.46
N LYS A 108 -4.03 16.46 0.30
CA LYS A 108 -2.85 15.97 -0.42
C LYS A 108 -1.59 16.23 0.40
N PHE A 109 -0.59 15.35 0.22
CA PHE A 109 0.72 15.52 0.86
C PHE A 109 1.36 16.87 0.52
N ASP A 110 1.88 17.53 1.55
CA ASP A 110 2.62 18.79 1.46
C ASP A 110 3.70 18.78 2.54
N VAL A 111 4.96 18.76 2.11
CA VAL A 111 6.14 18.72 2.99
C VAL A 111 6.23 19.91 3.94
N ASN A 112 5.56 21.02 3.62
CA ASN A 112 5.56 22.22 4.47
C ASN A 112 4.51 22.17 5.58
N LYS A 113 3.61 21.18 5.54
CA LYS A 113 2.55 21.01 6.54
C LYS A 113 2.99 20.02 7.60
N LYS A 114 2.85 20.45 8.85
CA LYS A 114 3.03 19.57 9.99
C LYS A 114 1.77 18.73 10.20
N GLY A 115 1.87 17.43 9.99
CA GLY A 115 0.83 16.46 10.29
C GLY A 115 1.14 15.08 9.73
N ALA A 116 0.20 14.16 9.91
CA ALA A 116 0.36 12.76 9.54
C ALA A 116 -0.61 12.35 8.43
N TRP A 117 -0.13 11.52 7.51
CA TRP A 117 -0.95 10.77 6.56
C TRP A 117 -0.94 9.30 6.96
N VAL A 118 -2.10 8.77 7.30
CA VAL A 118 -2.23 7.46 7.95
C VAL A 118 -2.83 6.44 6.98
N ASP A 119 -2.38 5.19 7.09
CA ASP A 119 -2.99 4.04 6.41
C ASP A 119 -4.51 4.02 6.58
N ASN A 120 -5.24 4.06 5.47
CA ASN A 120 -6.69 4.03 5.47
C ASN A 120 -7.26 2.78 6.15
N PHE A 121 -6.69 1.60 5.91
CA PHE A 121 -7.21 0.35 6.48
C PHE A 121 -6.98 0.28 7.98
N TYR A 122 -5.81 0.74 8.44
CA TYR A 122 -5.54 0.88 9.85
C TYR A 122 -6.51 1.87 10.52
N ALA A 123 -6.74 3.02 9.88
CA ALA A 123 -7.65 4.05 10.38
C ALA A 123 -9.10 3.54 10.50
N GLU A 124 -9.60 2.85 9.48
CA GLU A 124 -10.93 2.22 9.50
C GLU A 124 -11.07 1.22 10.65
N LYS A 125 -10.07 0.35 10.86
CA LYS A 125 -10.08 -0.64 11.94
C LYS A 125 -9.99 -0.03 13.33
N ASN A 126 -9.28 1.08 13.46
CA ASN A 126 -9.04 1.77 14.74
C ASN A 126 -9.97 2.96 14.97
N ASN A 127 -10.96 3.19 14.10
CA ASN A 127 -11.88 4.32 14.14
C ASN A 127 -11.21 5.70 14.14
N LEU A 128 -10.06 5.83 13.47
CA LEU A 128 -9.36 7.10 13.31
C LEU A 128 -9.92 7.88 12.11
N LYS A 129 -9.97 9.20 12.22
CA LYS A 129 -10.47 10.11 11.19
C LYS A 129 -9.50 11.27 10.96
N VAL A 130 -9.64 11.90 9.80
CA VAL A 130 -8.97 13.18 9.52
C VAL A 130 -9.37 14.20 10.59
N GLY A 131 -8.38 14.85 11.17
CA GLY A 131 -8.55 15.79 12.28
C GLY A 131 -8.20 15.24 13.66
N ASP A 132 -8.18 13.91 13.82
CA ASP A 132 -7.73 13.27 15.05
C ASP A 132 -6.21 13.44 15.23
N THR A 133 -5.69 13.09 16.41
CA THR A 133 -4.25 13.13 16.70
C THR A 133 -3.72 11.72 16.88
N ILE A 134 -2.70 11.38 16.09
CA ILE A 134 -1.95 10.13 16.25
C ILE A 134 -0.75 10.39 17.15
N LYS A 135 -0.52 9.49 18.11
CA LYS A 135 0.56 9.62 19.09
C LYS A 135 1.58 8.52 18.87
N ILE A 136 2.74 8.92 18.39
CA ILE A 136 3.77 7.99 17.95
C ILE A 136 4.96 8.11 18.90
N LYS A 137 5.46 6.98 19.38
CA LYS A 137 6.65 6.92 20.22
C LYS A 137 7.74 6.14 19.51
N TYR A 138 8.89 6.78 19.37
CA TYR A 138 10.11 6.16 18.85
C TYR A 138 11.25 6.38 19.85
N ASP A 139 11.75 5.29 20.43
CA ASP A 139 12.76 5.31 21.49
C ASP A 139 12.40 6.27 22.64
N THR A 140 13.15 7.35 22.82
CA THR A 140 12.94 8.39 23.85
C THR A 140 12.06 9.54 23.38
N PHE A 141 11.75 9.61 22.09
CA PHE A 141 11.00 10.68 21.47
C PHE A 141 9.51 10.33 21.31
N SER A 142 8.67 11.36 21.34
CA SER A 142 7.23 11.22 21.10
C SER A 142 6.74 12.34 20.18
N LEU A 143 6.01 11.94 19.15
CA LEU A 143 5.32 12.78 18.19
C LEU A 143 3.84 12.74 18.50
N GLU A 144 3.19 13.90 18.44
CA GLU A 144 1.74 14.01 18.44
C GLU A 144 1.38 14.83 17.21
N GLU A 145 0.90 14.15 16.18
CA GLU A 145 0.63 14.74 14.89
C GLU A 145 -0.85 14.68 14.56
N LYS A 146 -1.37 15.76 13.99
CA LYS A 146 -2.76 15.79 13.52
C LYS A 146 -2.84 14.99 12.22
N ILE A 147 -3.82 14.11 12.11
CA ILE A 147 -4.10 13.36 10.89
C ILE A 147 -4.65 14.34 9.85
N LEU A 148 -3.89 14.58 8.79
CA LEU A 148 -4.26 15.46 7.68
C LEU A 148 -4.87 14.69 6.52
N GLY A 149 -4.57 13.40 6.40
CA GLY A 149 -5.17 12.55 5.38
C GLY A 149 -5.13 11.06 5.72
N LEU A 150 -6.07 10.33 5.13
CA LEU A 150 -6.10 8.87 5.10
C LEU A 150 -5.70 8.43 3.70
N ILE A 151 -4.72 7.54 3.60
CA ILE A 151 -4.05 7.24 2.33
C ILE A 151 -3.88 5.75 2.11
N ASN A 152 -3.86 5.39 0.83
CA ASN A 152 -3.29 4.13 0.35
C ASN A 152 -2.02 4.45 -0.45
N VAL A 153 -1.00 3.62 -0.30
CA VAL A 153 0.26 3.79 -1.05
C VAL A 153 0.55 2.49 -1.81
N PRO A 154 0.88 2.58 -3.12
CA PRO A 154 1.13 1.40 -3.93
C PRO A 154 2.26 0.47 -3.43
N ASP A 155 3.21 1.00 -2.65
CA ASP A 155 4.32 0.22 -2.08
C ASP A 155 3.97 -0.45 -0.72
N HIS A 156 2.76 -0.23 -0.19
CA HIS A 156 2.32 -0.67 1.14
C HIS A 156 1.10 -1.62 1.11
N ILE A 157 1.12 -2.58 0.18
CA ILE A 157 0.01 -3.54 -0.02
C ILE A 157 0.03 -4.64 1.05
N TYR A 158 1.21 -5.10 1.46
CA TYR A 158 1.40 -6.28 2.29
C TYR A 158 2.47 -6.05 3.36
N ASP A 159 2.36 -4.96 4.10
CA ASP A 159 3.25 -4.73 5.23
C ASP A 159 2.78 -5.55 6.44
N VAL A 160 3.74 -6.24 7.06
CA VAL A 160 3.57 -6.99 8.30
C VAL A 160 4.45 -6.38 9.37
N LYS A 161 4.12 -6.61 10.64
CA LYS A 161 4.88 -6.04 11.76
C LYS A 161 6.32 -6.53 11.79
N ASP A 162 6.52 -7.82 11.58
CA ASP A 162 7.82 -8.48 11.55
C ASP A 162 7.74 -9.81 10.79
N GLU A 163 8.90 -10.46 10.61
CA GLU A 163 9.05 -11.72 9.86
C GLU A 163 8.27 -12.91 10.45
N SER A 164 7.73 -12.80 11.67
CA SER A 164 6.90 -13.85 12.27
C SER A 164 5.44 -13.81 11.82
N GLU A 165 4.99 -12.69 11.25
CA GLU A 165 3.64 -12.51 10.77
C GLU A 165 3.51 -12.87 9.28
N LEU A 166 2.56 -13.77 8.99
CA LEU A 166 2.26 -14.21 7.62
C LEU A 166 1.14 -13.40 6.96
N VAL A 167 0.46 -12.50 7.68
CA VAL A 167 -0.61 -11.67 7.11
C VAL A 167 -0.64 -10.32 7.80
N PRO A 168 -0.91 -9.22 7.08
CA PRO A 168 -1.05 -7.90 7.67
C PRO A 168 -2.16 -7.86 8.72
N ASN A 169 -1.84 -7.43 9.93
CA ASN A 169 -2.83 -7.17 10.97
C ASN A 169 -3.11 -5.67 11.11
N ARG A 170 -4.14 -5.17 10.41
CA ARG A 170 -4.51 -3.75 10.41
C ARG A 170 -5.15 -3.25 11.72
N GLU A 171 -5.39 -4.12 12.70
CA GLU A 171 -5.80 -3.69 14.04
C GLU A 171 -4.59 -3.16 14.83
N ASN A 172 -3.46 -3.85 14.73
CA ASN A 172 -2.27 -3.59 15.53
C ASN A 172 -1.11 -2.98 14.75
N PHE A 173 -1.15 -3.00 13.42
CA PHE A 173 -0.07 -2.54 12.57
C PHE A 173 -0.59 -1.70 11.41
N GLY A 174 0.03 -0.53 11.21
CA GLY A 174 -0.25 0.37 10.10
C GLY A 174 0.98 1.18 9.72
N PHE A 175 0.92 1.90 8.61
CA PHE A 175 1.98 2.84 8.22
C PHE A 175 1.52 4.28 8.40
N VAL A 176 2.48 5.16 8.68
CA VAL A 176 2.24 6.59 8.85
C VAL A 176 3.32 7.36 8.11
N TYR A 177 2.91 8.35 7.33
CA TYR A 177 3.80 9.28 6.65
C TYR A 177 3.75 10.65 7.30
N THR A 178 4.90 11.32 7.31
CA THR A 178 5.12 12.69 7.77
C THR A 178 6.10 13.40 6.86
#